data_AF-A0A1B0FGV0-F1
#
_entry.id   AF-A0A1B0FGV0-F1
#
_cell.length_a   1.000
_cell.length_b   1.000
_cell.length_c   1.000
_cell.angle_alpha   90.00
_cell.angle_beta   90.00
_cell.angle_gamma   90.00
#
_symmetry.space_group_name_H-M   'P 1'
#
loop_
_entity.id
_entity.type
_entity.pdbx_description
1 polymer ?
#
loop_
_entity_poly.entity_id
_entity_poly.type
_entity_poly.pdbx_seq_one_letter_code
_entity_poly.pdbx_strand_id
1 'polypeptide(L)' 'TIYRRLLEAQKNRTHVDPEVTLQFLKSAVYYFLTDKENSQGHLQAIESILDFSEAEKQTINKARTGK' A
#
# COMPACT_ATOMS: atom_id res chain seq x y z
N THR A 1 24.67 -21.34 -15.34
CA THR A 1 24.48 -20.53 -16.57
C THR A 1 23.97 -19.15 -16.23
N ILE A 2 24.21 -18.16 -17.10
CA ILE A 2 23.71 -16.77 -16.97
C ILE A 2 22.19 -16.74 -16.68
N TYR A 3 21.46 -17.71 -17.22
CA TYR A 3 20.02 -17.92 -16.99
C TYR A 3 19.63 -18.09 -15.51
N ARG A 4 20.42 -18.83 -14.70
CA ARG A 4 20.16 -19.00 -13.26
C ARG A 4 20.34 -17.68 -12.50
N ARG A 5 21.35 -16.88 -12.87
CA ARG A 5 21.61 -15.57 -12.26
C ARG A 5 20.53 -14.54 -12.61
N LEU A 6 19.96 -14.60 -13.81
CA LEU A 6 18.81 -13.77 -14.21
C LEU A 6 17.55 -14.10 -13.41
N LEU A 7 17.28 -15.39 -13.17
CA LEU A 7 16.15 -15.84 -12.34
C LEU A 7 16.31 -15.44 -10.87
N GLU A 8 17.52 -15.54 -10.31
CA GLU A 8 17.84 -15.08 -8.95
C GLU A 8 17.71 -13.55 -8.80
N ALA A 9 18.16 -12.79 -9.80
CA ALA A 9 17.99 -11.34 -9.84
C ALA A 9 16.53 -10.89 -9.97
N GLN A 10 15.67 -11.68 -10.66
CA GLN A 10 14.23 -11.44 -10.66
C GLN A 10 13.58 -11.76 -9.30
N LYS A 11 14.04 -12.80 -8.60
CA LYS A 11 13.58 -13.13 -7.24
C LYS A 11 13.91 -12.04 -6.21
N ASN A 12 14.99 -11.29 -6.41
CA ASN A 12 15.44 -10.22 -5.50
C ASN A 12 14.78 -8.85 -5.76
N ARG A 13 13.90 -8.69 -6.76
CA ARG A 13 13.26 -7.41 -7.06
C ARG A 13 12.14 -7.00 -6.09
N THR A 14 11.79 -7.82 -5.11
CA THR A 14 10.58 -7.63 -4.30
C THR A 14 10.82 -7.68 -2.79
N HIS A 15 12.06 -7.56 -2.32
CA HIS A 15 12.31 -7.46 -0.88
C HIS A 15 12.37 -5.99 -0.46
N VAL A 16 11.21 -5.32 -0.48
CA VAL A 16 11.09 -4.03 0.21
C VAL A 16 11.33 -4.31 1.69
N ASP A 17 12.24 -3.56 2.30
CA ASP A 17 12.55 -3.69 3.71
C ASP A 17 11.27 -3.48 4.54
N PRO A 18 10.87 -4.42 5.42
CA PRO A 18 9.69 -4.27 6.26
C PRO A 18 9.65 -2.96 7.06
N GLU A 19 10.80 -2.46 7.52
CA GLU A 19 10.90 -1.20 8.26
C GLU A 19 10.49 -0.01 7.38
N VAL A 20 10.89 -0.04 6.10
CA VAL A 20 10.52 0.98 5.12
C VAL A 20 9.02 0.93 4.82
N THR A 21 8.46 -0.27 4.63
CA THR A 21 7.01 -0.44 4.45
C THR A 21 6.22 0.09 5.65
N LEU A 22 6.68 -0.19 6.88
CA LEU A 22 6.06 0.31 8.10
C LEU A 22 6.12 1.85 8.20
N GLN A 23 7.23 2.46 7.80
CA GLN A 23 7.37 3.93 7.75
C GLN A 23 6.42 4.57 6.74
N PHE A 24 6.27 3.96 5.55
CA PHE A 24 5.28 4.41 4.57
C PHE A 24 3.86 4.28 5.10
N LEU A 25 3.52 3.14 5.71
CA LEU A 25 2.21 2.92 6.29
C LEU A 25 1.90 3.93 7.40
N LYS A 26 2.85 4.17 8.32
CA LYS A 26 2.73 5.18 9.38
C LYS A 26 2.45 6.56 8.80
N SER A 27 3.17 6.93 7.75
CA SER A 27 3.02 8.24 7.09
C SER A 27 1.67 8.36 6.39
N ALA A 28 1.24 7.33 5.67
CA ALA A 28 -0.05 7.29 5.00
C ALA A 28 -1.22 7.40 6.01
N VAL A 29 -1.14 6.70 7.15
CA VAL A 29 -2.13 6.82 8.23
C VAL A 29 -2.12 8.21 8.86
N TYR A 30 -0.94 8.77 9.16
CA TYR A 30 -0.82 10.11 9.73
C TYR A 30 -1.52 11.14 8.83
N TYR A 31 -1.16 11.18 7.54
CA TYR A 31 -1.75 12.15 6.63
C TYR A 31 -3.20 11.85 6.27
N PHE A 32 -3.64 10.58 6.25
CA PHE A 32 -5.06 10.25 6.14
C PHE A 32 -5.90 10.91 7.25
N LEU A 33 -5.36 10.98 8.46
CA LEU A 33 -6.04 11.57 9.61
C LEU A 33 -5.93 13.10 9.63
N THR A 34 -4.77 13.66 9.29
CA THR A 34 -4.49 15.10 9.45
C THR A 34 -4.74 15.95 8.19
N ASP A 35 -4.56 15.39 7.00
CA ASP A 35 -4.73 16.06 5.71
C ASP A 35 -6.09 15.68 5.10
N LYS A 36 -7.12 16.46 5.46
CA LYS A 36 -8.50 16.22 5.01
C LYS A 36 -8.70 16.49 3.53
N GLU A 37 -7.94 17.42 2.95
CA GLU A 37 -8.05 17.81 1.55
C GLU A 37 -7.64 16.66 0.61
N ASN A 38 -6.65 15.87 1.01
CA ASN A 38 -6.19 14.71 0.25
C ASN A 38 -6.40 13.36 0.95
N SER A 39 -7.41 13.27 1.84
CA SER A 39 -7.69 12.02 2.56
C SER A 39 -7.98 10.83 1.64
N GLN A 40 -8.49 11.05 0.42
CA GLN A 40 -8.69 9.99 -0.58
C GLN A 40 -7.37 9.41 -1.10
N GLY A 41 -6.38 10.26 -1.41
CA GLY A 41 -5.08 9.79 -1.90
C GLY A 41 -4.32 9.02 -0.83
N HIS A 42 -4.41 9.45 0.43
CA HIS A 42 -3.80 8.74 1.55
C HIS A 42 -4.48 7.39 1.82
N LEU A 43 -5.80 7.30 1.64
CA LEU A 43 -6.51 6.02 1.70
C LEU A 43 -6.03 5.06 0.61
N GLN A 44 -5.89 5.52 -0.63
CA GLN A 44 -5.38 4.69 -1.73
C GLN A 44 -3.96 4.18 -1.45
N ALA A 45 -3.11 5.00 -0.81
CA ALA A 45 -1.78 4.56 -0.40
C ALA A 45 -1.85 3.46 0.66
N ILE A 46 -2.73 3.57 1.65
CA ILE A 46 -2.96 2.52 2.67
C ILE A 46 -3.43 1.22 2.00
N GLU A 47 -4.43 1.30 1.12
CA GLU A 47 -4.97 0.15 0.40
C GLU A 47 -3.90 -0.54 -0.46
N SER A 48 -2.99 0.23 -1.07
CA SER A 48 -1.88 -0.29 -1.88
C SER A 48 -0.79 -0.95 -1.03
N ILE A 49 -0.39 -0.33 0.07
CA ILE A 49 0.67 -0.84 0.96
C ILE A 49 0.25 -2.15 1.64
N LEU A 50 -1.03 -2.24 2.03
CA LEU A 50 -1.59 -3.41 2.70
C LEU A 50 -2.19 -4.44 1.73
N ASP A 51 -2.08 -4.20 0.42
CA ASP A 51 -2.59 -5.06 -0.66
C ASP A 51 -4.07 -5.45 -0.47
N PHE A 52 -4.91 -4.45 -0.20
CA PHE A 52 -6.35 -4.67 -0.02
C PHE A 52 -6.96 -5.21 -1.31
N SER A 53 -7.80 -6.24 -1.14
CA SER A 53 -8.59 -6.79 -2.22
C SER A 53 -9.66 -5.79 -2.69
N GLU A 54 -10.14 -5.98 -3.92
CA GLU A 54 -11.22 -5.17 -4.46
C GLU A 54 -12.50 -5.26 -3.62
N ALA A 55 -12.76 -6.39 -2.96
CA ALA A 55 -13.90 -6.56 -2.06
C ALA A 55 -13.77 -5.69 -0.79
N GLU A 56 -12.56 -5.61 -0.21
CA GLU A 56 -12.27 -4.74 0.93
C GLU A 56 -12.41 -3.27 0.55
N LYS A 57 -11.83 -2.86 -0.59
CA LYS A 57 -11.97 -1.48 -1.12
C LYS A 57 -13.43 -1.10 -1.33
N GLN A 58 -14.25 -1.98 -1.90
CA GLN A 58 -15.69 -1.74 -2.07
C GLN A 58 -16.41 -1.56 -0.72
N THR A 59 -16.04 -2.34 0.29
CA THR A 59 -16.63 -2.26 1.63
C THR A 59 -16.26 -0.94 2.31
N ILE A 60 -15.00 -0.52 2.19
CA ILE A 60 -14.50 0.77 2.70
C ILE A 60 -15.20 1.94 2.02
N ASN A 61 -15.30 1.91 0.69
CA ASN A 61 -15.99 2.96 -0.08
C ASN A 61 -17.45 3.10 0.36
N LYS A 62 -18.18 1.98 0.50
CA LYS A 62 -19.57 1.99 1.01
C LYS A 62 -19.66 2.61 2.41
N ALA A 63 -18.75 2.24 3.31
CA ALA A 63 -18.73 2.77 4.68
C ALA A 63 -18.43 4.27 4.74
N ARG A 64 -17.69 4.81 3.75
CA ARG A 64 -17.35 6.23 3.67
C ARG A 64 -18.41 7.09 2.99
N THR A 65 -19.07 6.57 1.96
CA THR A 65 -20.14 7.30 1.24
C THR A 65 -21.50 7.19 1.91
N GLY A 66 -21.68 6.22 2.83
CA GLY A 66 -22.92 6.00 3.57
C GLY A 66 -23.16 6.97 4.75
N LYS A 67 -22.48 8.11 4.79
CA LYS A 67 -22.70 9.20 5.75
C LYS A 67 -23.22 10.45 5.05
#